data_AF-A0A7V8WV01-F1
#
_entry.id   AF-A0A7V8WV01-F1
#
_cell.length_a   1.000
_cell.length_b   1.000
_cell.length_c   1.000
_cell.angle_alpha   90.00
_cell.angle_beta   90.00
_cell.angle_gamma   90.00
#
_symmetry.space_group_name_H-M   'P 1'
#
loop_
_entity.id
_entity.type
_entity.pdbx_description
1 polymer ?
#
loop_
_entity_poly.entity_id
_entity_poly.type
_entity_poly.pdbx_seq_one_letter_code
_entity_poly.pdbx_strand_id
1 'polypeptide(L)'
;MNRWLQAKLPDKTKRQKKSEAGYTITEVMIVLVVSAAMFTAIVVGFRGRQAEVEFTQAVRNFEAKIQNMQSDVVNGYYPNGFACTASGVSRPNVNNSSVSTDPGTQINCIFMGKLWISDTSSSEVRTILGKRQVSGVDITTTNNNLRQINRDGLADIYNHSFGLEIRQVFAADGITHLGVFGYLFQLSGGVATDSSSSGKTILLYGLPNSDLDHNLLASGNELDNLQLQPNGILICLRGANGRRAQIRIGESGSQTSINTEINIGPAEIPCGNA
;
A
#
# COMPACT_ATOMS: atom_id res chain seq x y z
N MET A 1 61.77 39.69 9.10
CA MET A 1 60.62 40.53 9.54
C MET A 1 59.57 39.60 10.10
N ASN A 2 59.10 39.65 11.34
CA ASN A 2 59.33 40.52 12.49
C ASN A 2 58.93 39.70 13.72
N ARG A 3 59.81 39.63 14.74
CA ARG A 3 59.60 40.17 16.10
C ARG A 3 58.38 39.61 16.83
N TRP A 4 58.59 38.61 17.69
CA TRP A 4 58.91 38.79 19.12
C TRP A 4 57.82 39.56 19.88
N LEU A 5 57.04 38.84 20.69
CA LEU A 5 56.58 39.29 22.00
C LEU A 5 56.35 38.04 22.87
N GLN A 6 57.38 37.68 23.64
CA GLN A 6 57.31 36.68 24.69
C GLN A 6 56.60 37.29 25.91
N ALA A 7 55.38 36.83 26.19
CA ALA A 7 54.74 37.05 27.47
C ALA A 7 55.16 35.94 28.45
N LYS A 8 56.02 36.30 29.40
CA LYS A 8 56.51 35.44 30.48
C LYS A 8 55.38 35.23 31.49
N LEU A 9 54.75 34.06 31.43
CA LEU A 9 53.72 33.67 32.41
C LEU A 9 54.37 33.29 33.75
N PRO A 10 53.80 33.73 34.89
CA PRO A 10 54.31 33.41 36.21
C PRO A 10 54.12 31.92 36.53
N ASP A 11 55.23 31.20 36.64
CA ASP A 11 55.31 29.87 37.22
C ASP A 11 55.01 29.94 38.72
N LYS A 12 53.84 29.42 39.10
CA LYS A 12 53.53 29.03 40.48
C LYS A 12 53.05 27.59 40.46
N THR A 13 53.97 26.68 40.19
CA THR A 13 53.85 25.24 40.48
C THR A 13 53.76 25.00 41.99
N LYS A 14 52.65 25.41 42.61
CA LYS A 14 52.21 24.82 43.87
C LYS A 14 51.73 23.40 43.55
N ARG A 15 52.61 22.42 43.74
CA ARG A 15 52.24 21.00 43.79
C ARG A 15 51.29 20.81 44.97
N GLN A 16 50.00 21.01 44.73
CA GLN A 16 48.95 20.47 45.59
C GLN A 16 49.18 18.95 45.59
N LYS A 17 49.60 18.41 46.73
CA LYS A 17 49.51 16.97 46.97
C LYS A 17 48.03 16.61 46.81
N LYS A 18 47.66 16.10 45.63
CA LYS A 18 46.35 15.47 45.44
C LYS A 18 46.31 14.32 46.43
N SER A 19 45.53 14.47 47.49
CA SER A 19 45.19 13.33 48.32
C SER A 19 44.49 12.35 47.38
N GLU A 20 45.10 11.18 47.18
CA GLU A 20 44.45 10.05 46.54
C GLU A 20 43.32 9.62 47.48
N ALA A 21 42.18 10.31 47.38
CA ALA A 21 40.95 9.92 48.05
C ALA A 21 40.46 8.68 47.32
N GLY A 22 40.74 7.51 47.89
CA GLY A 22 40.20 6.24 47.39
C GLY A 22 38.68 6.28 47.45
N TYR A 23 38.02 5.90 46.36
CA TYR A 23 36.57 5.73 46.32
C TYR A 23 36.15 4.67 47.33
N THR A 24 35.15 4.98 48.14
CA THR A 24 34.58 4.02 49.09
C THR A 24 33.71 3.01 48.33
N ILE A 25 33.70 1.75 48.77
CA ILE A 25 32.85 0.70 48.18
C ILE A 25 31.38 1.13 48.13
N THR A 26 30.93 1.87 49.15
CA THR A 26 29.58 2.43 49.24
C THR A 26 29.27 3.45 48.15
N GLU A 27 30.23 4.29 47.77
CA GLU A 27 30.05 5.29 46.71
C GLU A 27 29.89 4.62 45.34
N VAL A 28 30.70 3.59 45.06
CA VAL A 28 30.59 2.81 43.82
C VAL A 28 29.24 2.10 43.73
N MET A 29 28.74 1.54 44.84
CA MET A 29 27.42 0.90 44.87
C MET A 29 26.28 1.87 44.58
N ILE A 30 26.33 3.09 45.13
CA ILE A 30 25.30 4.12 44.88
C ILE A 30 25.33 4.55 43.41
N VAL A 31 26.51 4.78 42.84
CA VAL A 31 26.64 5.17 41.42
C VAL A 31 26.09 4.08 40.50
N LEU A 32 26.34 2.80 40.81
CA LEU A 32 25.80 1.69 40.02
C LEU A 32 24.28 1.62 40.09
N VAL A 33 23.68 1.79 41.27
CA VAL A 33 22.22 1.76 41.43
C VAL A 33 21.57 2.91 40.67
N VAL A 34 22.10 4.13 40.80
CA VAL A 34 21.57 5.31 40.09
C VAL A 34 21.71 5.14 38.57
N SER A 35 22.84 4.60 38.09
CA SER A 35 23.06 4.36 36.66
C SER A 35 22.10 3.31 36.10
N ALA A 36 21.87 2.23 36.84
CA ALA A 36 20.92 1.18 36.46
C ALA A 36 19.46 1.70 36.42
N ALA A 37 19.08 2.51 37.40
CA ALA A 37 17.76 3.14 37.44
C ALA A 37 17.55 4.09 36.25
N MET A 38 18.55 4.94 35.95
CA MET A 38 18.50 5.86 34.80
C MET A 38 18.44 5.11 33.47
N PHE A 39 19.24 4.06 33.31
CA PHE A 39 19.22 3.22 32.11
C PHE A 39 17.84 2.57 31.89
N THR A 40 17.24 2.05 32.96
CA THR A 40 15.91 1.40 32.88
C THR A 40 14.83 2.40 32.45
N ALA A 41 14.84 3.62 33.00
CA ALA A 41 13.91 4.67 32.61
C ALA A 41 14.04 5.04 31.11
N ILE A 42 15.28 5.11 30.62
CA ILE A 42 15.57 5.38 29.21
C ILE A 42 15.03 4.26 28.31
N VAL A 43 15.33 2.99 28.63
CA VAL A 43 14.91 1.84 27.82
C VAL A 43 13.39 1.76 27.69
N VAL A 44 12.65 2.00 28.78
CA VAL A 44 11.18 2.02 28.75
C VAL A 44 10.66 3.15 27.86
N GLY A 45 11.28 4.33 27.91
CA GLY A 45 10.90 5.47 27.08
C GLY A 45 11.13 5.26 25.57
N PHE A 46 12.16 4.51 25.18
CA PHE A 46 12.49 4.31 23.77
C PHE A 46 11.57 3.33 23.03
N ARG A 47 10.99 2.33 23.72
CA ARG A 47 10.14 1.30 23.09
C ARG A 47 8.92 1.88 22.39
N GLY A 48 8.29 2.91 22.95
CA GLY A 48 7.12 3.55 22.35
C GLY A 48 7.43 4.29 21.05
N ARG A 49 8.58 4.96 20.98
CA ARG A 49 9.01 5.75 19.80
C ARG A 49 9.38 4.86 18.63
N GLN A 50 10.00 3.71 18.87
CA GLN A 50 10.32 2.79 17.78
C GLN A 50 9.06 2.28 17.08
N ALA A 51 8.07 1.82 17.85
CA ALA A 51 6.81 1.31 17.30
C ALA A 51 6.01 2.39 16.54
N GLU A 52 6.15 3.67 16.91
CA GLU A 52 5.58 4.81 16.17
C GLU A 52 6.19 4.97 14.78
N VAL A 53 7.51 4.94 14.72
CA VAL A 53 8.26 5.10 13.47
C VAL A 53 7.98 3.92 12.55
N GLU A 54 8.01 2.70 13.08
CA GLU A 54 7.70 1.48 12.34
C GLU A 54 6.26 1.50 11.77
N PHE A 55 5.27 1.88 12.58
CA PHE A 55 3.89 2.02 12.11
C PHE A 55 3.75 3.08 11.01
N THR A 56 4.34 4.27 11.22
CA THR A 56 4.30 5.35 10.23
C THR A 56 4.97 4.93 8.91
N GLN A 57 6.09 4.20 8.99
CA GLN A 57 6.77 3.67 7.83
C GLN A 57 5.93 2.60 7.12
N ALA A 58 5.27 1.70 7.87
CA ALA A 58 4.37 0.69 7.32
C ALA A 58 3.23 1.33 6.52
N VAL A 59 2.55 2.34 7.10
CA VAL A 59 1.44 3.07 6.46
C VAL A 59 1.92 3.77 5.19
N ARG A 60 3.09 4.43 5.21
CA ARG A 60 3.67 5.08 4.02
C ARG A 60 4.05 4.07 2.92
N ASN A 61 4.60 2.93 3.29
CA ASN A 61 4.92 1.88 2.32
C ASN A 61 3.64 1.30 1.68
N PHE A 62 2.58 1.15 2.47
CA PHE A 62 1.27 0.73 2.00
C PHE A 62 0.68 1.75 1.01
N GLU A 63 0.69 3.04 1.37
CA GLU A 63 0.28 4.14 0.49
C GLU A 63 1.06 4.15 -0.82
N ALA A 64 2.39 4.05 -0.75
CA ALA A 64 3.26 3.98 -1.92
C ALA A 64 2.93 2.78 -2.81
N LYS A 65 2.54 1.64 -2.24
CA LYS A 65 2.13 0.47 -3.02
C LYS A 65 0.82 0.72 -3.78
N ILE A 66 -0.16 1.39 -3.18
CA ILE A 66 -1.40 1.80 -3.88
C ILE A 66 -1.09 2.80 -5.00
N GLN A 67 -0.20 3.78 -4.76
CA GLN A 67 0.26 4.71 -5.77
C GLN A 67 0.96 4.01 -6.94
N ASN A 68 1.80 3.01 -6.65
CA ASN A 68 2.44 2.18 -7.67
C ASN A 68 1.40 1.39 -8.48
N MET A 69 0.40 0.79 -7.83
CA MET A 69 -0.70 0.12 -8.53
C MET A 69 -1.43 1.08 -9.48
N GLN A 70 -1.72 2.30 -9.03
CA GLN A 70 -2.35 3.32 -9.86
C GLN A 70 -1.45 3.71 -11.05
N SER A 71 -0.15 3.94 -10.81
CA SER A 71 0.83 4.26 -11.85
C SER A 71 0.93 3.14 -12.89
N ASP A 72 0.96 1.89 -12.45
CA ASP A 72 0.95 0.72 -13.34
C ASP A 72 -0.30 0.69 -14.22
N VAL A 73 -1.46 1.04 -13.65
CA VAL A 73 -2.71 1.13 -14.42
C VAL A 73 -2.60 2.26 -15.43
N VAL A 74 -2.19 3.47 -15.04
CA VAL A 74 -1.97 4.62 -15.94
C VAL A 74 -1.05 4.25 -17.11
N ASN A 75 0.06 3.60 -16.81
CA ASN A 75 1.06 3.19 -17.80
C ASN A 75 0.60 1.97 -18.63
N GLY A 76 -0.51 1.34 -18.26
CA GLY A 76 -1.01 0.13 -18.91
C GLY A 76 -0.06 -1.05 -18.79
N TYR A 77 0.66 -1.17 -17.66
CA TYR A 77 1.63 -2.24 -17.45
C TYR A 77 0.95 -3.60 -17.53
N TYR A 78 1.26 -4.33 -18.59
CA TYR A 78 0.75 -5.67 -18.85
C TYR A 78 1.79 -6.71 -18.42
N PRO A 79 1.48 -7.60 -17.47
CA PRO A 79 2.42 -8.65 -17.11
C PRO A 79 2.67 -9.58 -18.30
N ASN A 80 3.88 -10.12 -18.41
CA ASN A 80 4.22 -11.07 -19.47
C ASN A 80 3.91 -12.52 -19.07
N GLY A 81 3.86 -13.41 -20.06
CA GLY A 81 3.96 -14.85 -19.82
C GLY A 81 2.66 -15.63 -19.67
N PHE A 82 1.51 -15.09 -20.05
CA PHE A 82 0.25 -15.84 -20.17
C PHE A 82 -0.32 -15.69 -21.58
N ALA A 83 -1.17 -16.62 -22.02
CA ALA A 83 -1.94 -16.47 -23.25
C ALA A 83 -3.40 -16.13 -22.93
N CYS A 84 -3.95 -15.13 -23.61
CA CYS A 84 -5.37 -14.79 -23.50
C CYS A 84 -6.07 -15.07 -24.83
N THR A 85 -7.08 -15.93 -24.80
CA THR A 85 -7.96 -16.22 -25.94
C THR A 85 -9.37 -15.76 -25.60
N ALA A 86 -10.10 -15.17 -26.54
CA ALA A 86 -11.51 -14.89 -26.34
C ALA A 86 -12.25 -15.39 -27.57
N SER A 87 -13.09 -16.42 -27.41
CA SER A 87 -13.96 -16.93 -28.46
C SER A 87 -15.42 -16.67 -28.09
N GLY A 88 -16.21 -16.19 -29.04
CA GLY A 88 -17.64 -15.94 -28.89
C GLY A 88 -18.01 -15.01 -27.73
N VAL A 89 -19.14 -15.31 -27.07
CA VAL A 89 -19.72 -14.48 -25.99
C VAL A 89 -19.14 -14.78 -24.60
N SER A 90 -18.43 -15.89 -24.42
CA SER A 90 -17.84 -16.27 -23.12
C SER A 90 -16.68 -15.37 -22.72
N ARG A 91 -16.51 -15.06 -21.43
CA ARG A 91 -15.38 -14.29 -20.85
C ARG A 91 -14.02 -14.66 -21.47
N PRO A 92 -13.01 -13.76 -21.46
CA PRO A 92 -11.66 -14.11 -21.89
C PRO A 92 -11.21 -15.41 -21.22
N ASN A 93 -10.41 -16.22 -21.89
CA ASN A 93 -9.78 -17.40 -21.32
C ASN A 93 -8.29 -17.15 -21.17
N VAL A 94 -7.83 -17.15 -19.92
CA VAL A 94 -6.42 -17.00 -19.59
C VAL A 94 -5.84 -18.40 -19.45
N ASN A 95 -5.03 -18.80 -20.41
CA ASN A 95 -4.26 -20.04 -20.33
C ASN A 95 -2.88 -19.74 -19.74
N ASN A 96 -2.66 -20.29 -18.54
CA ASN A 96 -1.43 -20.12 -17.77
C ASN A 96 -0.30 -21.05 -18.23
N SER A 97 -0.61 -22.07 -19.02
CA SER A 97 0.36 -23.08 -19.47
C SER A 97 1.17 -22.65 -20.69
N SER A 98 0.70 -21.63 -21.41
CA SER A 98 1.36 -21.08 -22.60
C SER A 98 1.97 -19.72 -22.29
N VAL A 99 3.31 -19.69 -22.20
CA VAL A 99 4.09 -18.46 -22.05
C VAL A 99 4.17 -17.78 -23.42
N SER A 100 3.30 -16.80 -23.67
CA SER A 100 3.50 -15.88 -24.79
C SER A 100 4.64 -14.93 -24.43
N THR A 101 5.72 -14.94 -25.23
CA THR A 101 6.84 -14.00 -25.07
C THR A 101 6.55 -12.62 -25.61
N ASP A 102 5.51 -12.50 -26.44
CA ASP A 102 5.16 -11.25 -27.11
C ASP A 102 3.94 -10.59 -26.42
N PRO A 103 4.15 -9.61 -25.52
CA PRO A 103 3.06 -8.77 -25.04
C PRO A 103 2.45 -7.99 -26.21
N GLY A 104 1.12 -7.99 -26.29
CA GLY A 104 0.39 -7.20 -27.30
C GLY A 104 0.02 -7.91 -28.60
N THR A 105 0.46 -9.15 -28.83
CA THR A 105 0.00 -9.97 -29.98
C THR A 105 -1.37 -10.62 -29.72
N GLN A 106 -1.88 -10.50 -28.48
CA GLN A 106 -3.17 -11.03 -28.07
C GLN A 106 -4.29 -10.10 -28.51
N ILE A 107 -4.63 -10.16 -29.79
CA ILE A 107 -5.67 -9.33 -30.43
C ILE A 107 -6.99 -9.33 -29.65
N ASN A 108 -7.29 -10.44 -28.95
CA ASN A 108 -8.58 -10.66 -28.33
C ASN A 108 -8.73 -10.07 -26.92
N CYS A 109 -7.64 -9.70 -26.24
CA CYS A 109 -7.68 -9.24 -24.85
C CYS A 109 -6.97 -7.90 -24.67
N ILE A 110 -7.51 -7.07 -23.79
CA ILE A 110 -6.98 -5.75 -23.46
C ILE A 110 -6.76 -5.64 -21.95
N PHE A 111 -5.70 -4.95 -21.56
CA PHE A 111 -5.49 -4.57 -20.16
C PHE A 111 -6.59 -3.62 -19.71
N MET A 112 -7.33 -3.98 -18.66
CA MET A 112 -8.38 -3.14 -18.11
C MET A 112 -7.96 -2.48 -16.80
N GLY A 113 -7.05 -3.06 -16.04
CA GLY A 113 -6.56 -2.44 -14.81
C GLY A 113 -6.08 -3.45 -13.78
N LYS A 114 -6.09 -3.05 -12.50
CA LYS A 114 -5.63 -3.87 -11.37
C LYS A 114 -6.62 -3.78 -10.21
N LEU A 115 -6.86 -4.91 -9.55
CA LEU A 115 -7.62 -5.00 -8.31
C LEU A 115 -6.69 -5.35 -7.15
N TRP A 116 -6.92 -4.67 -6.05
CA TRP A 116 -6.43 -4.96 -4.71
C TRP A 116 -7.44 -5.86 -3.99
N ILE A 117 -7.00 -7.05 -3.61
CA ILE A 117 -7.73 -7.95 -2.74
C ILE A 117 -7.11 -7.81 -1.36
N SER A 118 -7.91 -7.31 -0.42
CA SER A 118 -7.46 -7.02 0.94
C SER A 118 -7.51 -8.30 1.77
N ASP A 119 -6.40 -8.63 2.40
CA ASP A 119 -6.31 -9.59 3.50
C ASP A 119 -5.85 -8.83 4.76
N THR A 120 -6.13 -9.41 5.92
CA THR A 120 -5.63 -8.93 7.21
C THR A 120 -4.11 -8.72 7.24
N SER A 121 -3.33 -9.69 6.75
CA SER A 121 -1.87 -9.75 6.93
C SER A 121 -1.06 -9.59 5.64
N SER A 122 -1.71 -9.87 4.52
CA SER A 122 -1.17 -9.66 3.19
C SER A 122 -2.21 -8.96 2.34
N SER A 123 -1.83 -8.55 1.14
CA SER A 123 -2.78 -8.11 0.13
C SER A 123 -2.29 -8.55 -1.22
N GLU A 124 -3.21 -8.83 -2.12
CA GLU A 124 -2.89 -9.33 -3.44
C GLU A 124 -3.33 -8.32 -4.49
N VAL A 125 -2.40 -7.93 -5.37
CA VAL A 125 -2.74 -7.11 -6.54
C VAL A 125 -2.85 -8.00 -7.77
N ARG A 126 -4.06 -8.11 -8.32
CA ARG A 126 -4.37 -8.91 -9.51
C ARG A 126 -4.63 -8.02 -10.72
N THR A 127 -4.11 -8.44 -11.87
CA THR A 127 -4.38 -7.76 -13.14
C THR A 127 -5.72 -8.23 -13.73
N ILE A 128 -6.51 -7.28 -14.21
CA ILE A 128 -7.79 -7.51 -14.88
C ILE A 128 -7.65 -7.29 -16.37
N LEU A 129 -8.18 -8.25 -17.11
CA LEU A 129 -8.26 -8.27 -18.55
C LEU A 129 -9.71 -8.09 -18.99
N GLY A 130 -9.86 -7.35 -20.08
CA GLY A 130 -11.09 -7.21 -20.84
C GLY A 130 -10.97 -7.94 -22.16
N LYS A 131 -12.10 -8.27 -22.76
CA LYS A 131 -12.15 -8.60 -24.19
C LYS A 131 -12.01 -7.32 -25.00
N ARG A 132 -11.29 -7.40 -26.13
CA ARG A 132 -11.25 -6.31 -27.12
C ARG A 132 -12.44 -6.37 -28.08
N GLN A 133 -12.73 -7.57 -28.60
CA GLN A 133 -13.72 -7.80 -29.65
C GLN A 133 -14.59 -9.02 -29.36
N VAL A 134 -15.84 -8.99 -29.83
CA VAL A 134 -16.71 -10.17 -29.96
C VAL A 134 -17.11 -10.29 -31.43
N SER A 135 -16.77 -11.41 -32.06
CA SER A 135 -17.10 -11.69 -33.46
C SER A 135 -16.61 -10.59 -34.44
N GLY A 136 -15.42 -10.03 -34.19
CA GLY A 136 -14.82 -8.98 -35.02
C GLY A 136 -15.39 -7.58 -34.81
N VAL A 137 -16.34 -7.40 -33.88
CA VAL A 137 -16.86 -6.10 -33.47
C VAL A 137 -16.22 -5.69 -32.15
N ASP A 138 -15.69 -4.47 -32.10
CA ASP A 138 -15.10 -3.94 -30.88
C ASP A 138 -16.16 -3.72 -29.79
N ILE A 139 -15.77 -4.07 -28.56
CA ILE A 139 -16.64 -3.98 -27.41
C ILE A 139 -16.63 -2.55 -26.87
N THR A 140 -17.81 -1.98 -26.72
CA THR A 140 -18.01 -0.63 -26.18
C THR A 140 -18.50 -0.61 -24.73
N THR A 141 -18.78 -1.79 -24.16
CA THR A 141 -19.33 -1.93 -22.80
C THR A 141 -18.54 -2.95 -21.97
N THR A 142 -18.34 -2.64 -20.69
CA THR A 142 -17.52 -3.45 -19.77
C THR A 142 -18.24 -4.67 -19.20
N ASN A 143 -19.58 -4.74 -19.30
CA ASN A 143 -20.38 -5.79 -18.68
C ASN A 143 -20.10 -7.17 -19.32
N ASN A 144 -19.83 -8.19 -18.50
CA ASN A 144 -19.51 -9.59 -18.88
C ASN A 144 -18.17 -9.81 -19.61
N ASN A 145 -17.33 -8.79 -19.75
CA ASN A 145 -16.09 -8.89 -20.54
C ASN A 145 -14.83 -8.95 -19.69
N LEU A 146 -14.95 -8.83 -18.36
CA LEU A 146 -13.83 -8.81 -17.44
C LEU A 146 -13.46 -10.22 -16.96
N ARG A 147 -12.16 -10.49 -16.91
CA ARG A 147 -11.59 -11.64 -16.24
C ARG A 147 -10.27 -11.28 -15.57
N GLN A 148 -10.07 -11.78 -14.36
CA GLN A 148 -8.79 -11.70 -13.67
C GLN A 148 -7.81 -12.74 -14.18
N ILE A 149 -6.53 -12.41 -14.11
CA ILE A 149 -5.46 -13.38 -14.28
C ILE A 149 -5.31 -14.16 -12.98
N ASN A 150 -5.63 -15.45 -13.01
CA ASN A 150 -5.43 -16.34 -11.89
C ASN A 150 -4.24 -17.26 -12.16
N ARG A 151 -3.01 -16.73 -12.02
CA ARG A 151 -1.79 -17.54 -12.16
C ARG A 151 -0.88 -17.28 -10.99
N ASP A 152 -0.42 -18.37 -10.39
CA ASP A 152 0.62 -18.35 -9.37
C ASP A 152 1.86 -17.62 -9.93
N GLY A 153 2.29 -16.58 -9.23
CA GLY A 153 3.45 -15.75 -9.61
C GLY A 153 3.16 -14.56 -10.53
N LEU A 154 1.94 -14.37 -11.03
CA LEU A 154 1.53 -13.11 -11.69
C LEU A 154 0.79 -12.15 -10.75
N ALA A 155 0.33 -12.66 -9.63
CA ALA A 155 -0.14 -11.87 -8.51
C ALA A 155 1.04 -11.16 -7.84
N ASP A 156 0.90 -9.85 -7.63
CA ASP A 156 1.85 -9.09 -6.85
C ASP A 156 1.39 -9.10 -5.39
N ILE A 157 2.03 -9.96 -4.60
CA ILE A 157 1.72 -10.15 -3.19
C ILE A 157 2.46 -9.09 -2.38
N TYR A 158 1.69 -8.29 -1.65
CA TYR A 158 2.19 -7.30 -0.72
C TYR A 158 2.06 -7.82 0.71
N ASN A 159 3.19 -8.15 1.34
CA ASN A 159 3.21 -8.51 2.75
C ASN A 159 3.23 -7.25 3.61
N HIS A 160 2.30 -7.13 4.54
CA HIS A 160 2.22 -5.97 5.41
C HIS A 160 3.44 -5.92 6.35
N SER A 161 4.13 -4.79 6.37
CA SER A 161 5.33 -4.62 7.20
C SER A 161 4.96 -4.24 8.64
N PHE A 162 5.83 -4.58 9.59
CA PHE A 162 5.73 -4.16 11.01
C PHE A 162 4.40 -4.53 11.71
N GLY A 163 3.77 -5.63 11.31
CA GLY A 163 2.48 -6.06 11.88
C GLY A 163 1.35 -5.06 11.60
N LEU A 164 1.42 -4.37 10.46
CA LEU A 164 0.29 -3.60 9.95
C LEU A 164 -0.82 -4.55 9.52
N GLU A 165 -2.03 -4.29 9.97
CA GLU A 165 -3.22 -5.07 9.64
C GLU A 165 -4.25 -4.17 8.95
N ILE A 166 -4.84 -4.65 7.87
CA ILE A 166 -6.07 -4.06 7.32
C ILE A 166 -7.22 -4.58 8.17
N ARG A 167 -7.94 -3.68 8.84
CA ARG A 167 -9.07 -4.08 9.68
C ARG A 167 -10.36 -4.11 8.89
N GLN A 168 -10.58 -3.07 8.11
CA GLN A 168 -11.80 -2.88 7.31
C GLN A 168 -11.51 -1.97 6.14
N VAL A 169 -12.24 -2.17 5.06
CA VAL A 169 -12.25 -1.29 3.90
C VAL A 169 -13.71 -0.96 3.60
N PHE A 170 -13.99 0.32 3.42
CA PHE A 170 -15.32 0.85 3.20
C PHE A 170 -15.38 1.68 1.93
N ALA A 171 -16.54 1.74 1.29
CA ALA A 171 -16.83 2.87 0.42
C ALA A 171 -16.82 4.18 1.23
N ALA A 172 -16.68 5.32 0.57
CA ALA A 172 -16.69 6.61 1.27
C ALA A 172 -17.99 6.95 2.01
N ASP A 173 -19.07 6.16 1.80
CA ASP A 173 -20.28 6.22 2.62
C ASP A 173 -20.06 5.74 4.07
N GLY A 174 -18.98 5.01 4.34
CA GLY A 174 -18.64 4.44 5.64
C GLY A 174 -19.50 3.25 6.07
N ILE A 175 -20.33 2.72 5.17
CA ILE A 175 -21.31 1.65 5.46
C ILE A 175 -21.02 0.42 4.59
N THR A 176 -20.73 0.62 3.32
CA THR A 176 -20.55 -0.48 2.38
C THR A 176 -19.15 -1.08 2.52
N HIS A 177 -19.06 -2.35 2.94
CA HIS A 177 -17.79 -3.08 3.04
C HIS A 177 -17.23 -3.45 1.67
N LEU A 178 -15.92 -3.26 1.48
CA LEU A 178 -15.20 -3.48 0.22
C LEU A 178 -13.91 -4.29 0.44
N GLY A 179 -13.98 -5.60 0.57
CA GLY A 179 -12.82 -6.49 0.56
C GLY A 179 -11.94 -6.37 -0.70
N VAL A 180 -12.55 -6.04 -1.83
CA VAL A 180 -11.87 -5.89 -3.12
C VAL A 180 -12.13 -4.50 -3.70
N PHE A 181 -11.08 -3.83 -4.12
CA PHE A 181 -11.16 -2.55 -4.82
C PHE A 181 -10.05 -2.40 -5.86
N GLY A 182 -10.08 -1.38 -6.70
CA GLY A 182 -8.96 -1.12 -7.59
C GLY A 182 -9.27 -0.13 -8.69
N TYR A 183 -8.33 0.02 -9.61
CA TYR A 183 -8.44 0.98 -10.69
C TYR A 183 -8.67 0.25 -12.00
N LEU A 184 -9.70 0.66 -12.72
CA LEU A 184 -10.02 0.14 -14.05
C LEU A 184 -10.14 1.29 -15.05
N PHE A 185 -9.71 1.03 -16.27
CA PHE A 185 -9.96 1.88 -17.40
C PHE A 185 -11.42 1.81 -17.82
N GLN A 186 -12.05 2.97 -17.95
CA GLN A 186 -13.27 3.10 -18.72
C GLN A 186 -12.91 3.45 -20.16
N LEU A 187 -13.34 2.60 -21.09
CA LEU A 187 -13.30 2.87 -22.51
C LEU A 187 -14.48 3.80 -22.82
N SER A 188 -14.21 5.09 -23.06
CA SER A 188 -15.23 6.03 -23.51
C SER A 188 -15.22 6.10 -25.04
N GLY A 189 -16.36 5.81 -25.67
CA GLY A 189 -16.54 5.92 -27.13
C GLY A 189 -16.37 4.60 -27.89
N GLY A 190 -17.14 4.45 -28.97
CA GLY A 190 -17.04 3.33 -29.91
C GLY A 190 -15.61 3.23 -30.44
N VAL A 191 -14.98 2.09 -30.20
CA VAL A 191 -13.64 1.76 -30.67
C VAL A 191 -13.71 1.74 -32.21
N ALA A 192 -13.33 2.84 -32.85
CA ALA A 192 -12.96 2.80 -34.26
C ALA A 192 -11.61 2.07 -34.37
N THR A 193 -11.43 1.33 -35.46
CA THR A 193 -10.40 0.29 -35.71
C THR A 193 -8.93 0.67 -35.43
N ASP A 194 -8.63 1.94 -35.14
CA ASP A 194 -7.31 2.47 -34.76
C ASP A 194 -7.35 3.17 -33.39
N SER A 195 -7.80 2.45 -32.36
CA SER A 195 -7.95 2.96 -31.00
C SER A 195 -6.63 2.95 -30.21
N SER A 196 -5.63 3.70 -30.69
CA SER A 196 -4.42 4.01 -29.92
C SER A 196 -4.52 5.32 -29.12
N SER A 197 -5.55 6.16 -29.37
CA SER A 197 -5.62 7.53 -28.82
C SER A 197 -6.94 7.95 -28.14
N SER A 198 -7.95 7.07 -28.04
CA SER A 198 -9.19 7.43 -27.31
C SER A 198 -8.89 7.61 -25.82
N GLY A 199 -9.35 8.72 -25.25
CA GLY A 199 -9.07 9.13 -23.87
C GLY A 199 -9.41 8.04 -22.87
N LYS A 200 -8.37 7.46 -22.25
CA LYS A 200 -8.52 6.49 -21.18
C LYS A 200 -8.78 7.25 -19.89
N THR A 201 -9.94 7.02 -19.28
CA THR A 201 -10.23 7.52 -17.93
C THR A 201 -10.02 6.38 -16.95
N ILE A 202 -9.27 6.63 -15.89
CA ILE A 202 -9.07 5.66 -14.81
C ILE A 202 -10.11 5.95 -13.76
N LEU A 203 -10.86 4.92 -13.42
CA LEU A 203 -11.89 5.02 -12.40
C LEU A 203 -11.65 4.01 -11.28
N LEU A 204 -12.08 4.38 -10.07
CA LEU A 204 -11.99 3.57 -8.88
C LEU A 204 -13.23 2.69 -8.77
N TYR A 205 -13.03 1.37 -8.72
CA TYR A 205 -14.08 0.38 -8.53
C TYR A 205 -13.91 -0.36 -7.22
N GLY A 206 -15.02 -0.83 -6.66
CA GLY A 206 -15.07 -1.67 -5.46
C GLY A 206 -16.10 -2.77 -5.63
N LEU A 207 -15.87 -3.91 -4.99
CA LEU A 207 -16.83 -5.00 -4.92
C LEU A 207 -17.65 -4.85 -3.62
N PRO A 208 -18.91 -4.40 -3.69
CA PRO A 208 -19.72 -4.21 -2.49
C PRO A 208 -19.99 -5.54 -1.79
N ASN A 209 -20.04 -5.49 -0.45
CA ASN A 209 -20.29 -6.65 0.41
C ASN A 209 -19.26 -7.78 0.23
N SER A 210 -18.03 -7.43 -0.13
CA SER A 210 -16.90 -8.36 -0.05
C SER A 210 -16.21 -8.20 1.30
N ASP A 211 -15.87 -9.32 1.92
CA ASP A 211 -15.13 -9.35 3.19
C ASP A 211 -13.61 -9.29 2.93
N LEU A 212 -12.82 -9.10 3.99
CA LEU A 212 -11.39 -9.37 3.89
C LEU A 212 -11.17 -10.86 3.54
N ASP A 213 -10.09 -11.16 2.83
CA ASP A 213 -9.75 -12.50 2.32
C ASP A 213 -10.72 -13.02 1.25
N HIS A 214 -11.48 -12.12 0.60
CA HIS A 214 -12.46 -12.49 -0.41
C HIS A 214 -11.81 -13.24 -1.58
N ASN A 215 -12.20 -14.50 -1.75
CA ASN A 215 -11.65 -15.37 -2.79
C ASN A 215 -12.33 -15.11 -4.15
N LEU A 216 -11.83 -14.11 -4.88
CA LEU A 216 -12.32 -13.75 -6.21
C LEU A 216 -12.30 -14.93 -7.21
N LEU A 217 -11.51 -15.98 -6.95
CA LEU A 217 -11.30 -17.11 -7.85
C LEU A 217 -12.45 -18.10 -7.87
N ALA A 218 -13.24 -18.15 -6.79
CA ALA A 218 -14.22 -19.21 -6.60
C ALA A 218 -15.42 -19.08 -7.56
N SER A 219 -15.79 -17.86 -7.98
CA SER A 219 -17.05 -17.66 -8.71
C SER A 219 -16.90 -17.08 -10.11
N GLY A 220 -15.78 -16.44 -10.46
CA GLY A 220 -15.52 -15.84 -11.80
C GLY A 220 -16.50 -14.74 -12.25
N ASN A 221 -17.68 -14.65 -11.64
CA ASN A 221 -18.80 -13.78 -11.95
C ASN A 221 -18.86 -12.53 -11.06
N GLU A 222 -18.09 -12.51 -9.98
CA GLU A 222 -18.03 -11.35 -9.07
C GLU A 222 -17.51 -10.07 -9.74
N LEU A 223 -16.71 -10.20 -10.79
CA LEU A 223 -16.25 -9.03 -11.55
C LEU A 223 -17.40 -8.26 -12.23
N ASP A 224 -18.56 -8.91 -12.44
CA ASP A 224 -19.75 -8.22 -12.98
C ASP A 224 -20.44 -7.36 -11.92
N ASN A 225 -20.16 -7.58 -10.64
CA ASN A 225 -20.71 -6.83 -9.52
C ASN A 225 -19.81 -5.67 -9.08
N LEU A 226 -18.71 -5.40 -9.80
CA LEU A 226 -17.86 -4.24 -9.51
C LEU A 226 -18.66 -2.96 -9.71
N GLN A 227 -18.68 -2.12 -8.68
CA GLN A 227 -19.37 -0.84 -8.68
C GLN A 227 -18.37 0.30 -8.65
N LEU A 228 -18.64 1.33 -9.46
CA LEU A 228 -17.91 2.58 -9.44
C LEU A 228 -17.99 3.20 -8.04
N GLN A 229 -16.87 3.69 -7.52
CA GLN A 229 -16.77 4.36 -6.22
C GLN A 229 -16.48 5.85 -6.44
N PRO A 230 -17.50 6.65 -6.84
CA PRO A 230 -17.29 8.05 -7.22
C PRO A 230 -16.85 8.93 -6.06
N ASN A 231 -17.23 8.55 -4.84
CA ASN A 231 -16.93 9.28 -3.62
C ASN A 231 -15.63 8.81 -2.94
N GLY A 232 -15.00 7.76 -3.47
CA GLY A 232 -13.79 7.19 -2.91
C GLY A 232 -14.00 5.97 -2.03
N ILE A 233 -12.91 5.53 -1.40
CA ILE A 233 -12.77 4.35 -0.55
C ILE A 233 -11.98 4.77 0.70
N LEU A 234 -12.35 4.22 1.85
CA LEU A 234 -11.66 4.38 3.12
C LEU A 234 -11.08 3.04 3.56
N ILE A 235 -9.78 3.02 3.83
CA ILE A 235 -9.06 1.85 4.34
C ILE A 235 -8.68 2.11 5.80
N CYS A 236 -9.12 1.26 6.71
CA CYS A 236 -8.79 1.32 8.13
C CYS A 236 -7.63 0.38 8.45
N LEU A 237 -6.54 0.97 8.96
CA LEU A 237 -5.30 0.27 9.28
C LEU A 237 -5.05 0.26 10.79
N ARG A 238 -4.48 -0.84 11.29
CA ARG A 238 -4.06 -0.99 12.69
C ARG A 238 -2.63 -1.53 12.76
N GLY A 239 -1.81 -0.94 13.61
CA GLY A 239 -0.47 -1.45 13.92
C GLY A 239 -0.47 -2.40 15.11
N ALA A 240 0.60 -3.19 15.26
CA ALA A 240 0.80 -4.12 16.37
C ALA A 240 0.75 -3.46 17.77
N ASN A 241 1.06 -2.16 17.85
CA ASN A 241 0.97 -1.36 19.08
C ASN A 241 -0.44 -0.77 19.35
N GLY A 242 -1.45 -1.14 18.55
CA GLY A 242 -2.81 -0.62 18.65
C GLY A 242 -3.02 0.77 18.06
N ARG A 243 -1.99 1.38 17.45
CA ARG A 243 -2.15 2.64 16.71
C ARG A 243 -2.99 2.40 15.46
N ARG A 244 -3.69 3.46 15.05
CA ARG A 244 -4.62 3.44 13.93
C ARG A 244 -4.27 4.49 12.90
N ALA A 245 -4.55 4.18 11.65
CA ALA A 245 -4.44 5.08 10.52
C ALA A 245 -5.60 4.82 9.56
N GLN A 246 -5.96 5.82 8.77
CA GLN A 246 -6.91 5.69 7.69
C GLN A 246 -6.30 6.23 6.42
N ILE A 247 -6.61 5.57 5.31
CA ILE A 247 -6.24 6.02 3.98
C ILE A 247 -7.53 6.23 3.20
N ARG A 248 -7.73 7.46 2.71
CA ARG A 248 -8.82 7.85 1.84
C ARG A 248 -8.30 7.88 0.41
N ILE A 249 -8.95 7.11 -0.46
CA ILE A 249 -8.69 7.10 -1.89
C ILE A 249 -9.90 7.76 -2.55
N GLY A 250 -9.72 8.66 -3.51
CA GLY A 250 -10.82 9.15 -4.32
C GLY A 250 -11.61 10.33 -3.73
N GLU A 251 -10.94 11.36 -3.21
CA GLU A 251 -11.54 12.49 -2.50
C GLU A 251 -11.71 13.73 -3.41
N SER A 252 -12.66 14.61 -3.09
CA SER A 252 -12.86 15.90 -3.77
C SER A 252 -13.05 15.82 -5.29
N GLY A 253 -13.68 14.74 -5.78
CA GLY A 253 -13.93 14.53 -7.20
C GLY A 253 -12.73 14.01 -8.00
N SER A 254 -11.60 13.75 -7.34
CA SER A 254 -10.44 13.08 -7.95
C SER A 254 -10.40 11.62 -7.50
N GLN A 255 -10.75 10.68 -8.38
CA GLN A 255 -10.75 9.24 -8.05
C GLN A 255 -9.34 8.66 -7.80
N THR A 256 -8.30 9.44 -8.07
CA THR A 256 -6.90 9.07 -7.93
C THR A 256 -6.18 9.75 -6.76
N SER A 257 -6.84 10.65 -6.04
CA SER A 257 -6.21 11.27 -4.86
C SER A 257 -6.08 10.24 -3.75
N ILE A 258 -4.96 10.26 -3.04
CA ILE A 258 -4.74 9.43 -1.85
C ILE A 258 -4.37 10.37 -0.72
N ASN A 259 -5.09 10.26 0.40
CA ASN A 259 -4.91 11.07 1.60
C ASN A 259 -4.78 10.14 2.80
N THR A 260 -3.74 10.34 3.60
CA THR A 260 -3.38 9.45 4.70
C THR A 260 -3.39 10.22 6.00
N GLU A 261 -4.12 9.70 6.98
CA GLU A 261 -4.19 10.27 8.32
C GLU A 261 -3.78 9.22 9.36
N ILE A 262 -2.84 9.62 10.23
CA ILE A 262 -2.20 8.75 11.21
C ILE A 262 -2.55 9.26 12.61
N ASN A 263 -2.78 8.34 13.55
CA ASN A 263 -3.17 8.62 14.95
C ASN A 263 -4.60 9.12 15.09
N ILE A 264 -5.50 8.43 14.42
CA ILE A 264 -6.92 8.69 14.51
C ILE A 264 -7.43 8.35 15.90
N GLY A 265 -8.17 9.28 16.50
CA GLY A 265 -8.80 9.09 17.80
C GLY A 265 -9.87 7.98 17.75
N PRO A 266 -10.24 7.40 18.91
CA PRO A 266 -11.23 6.32 18.97
C PRO A 266 -12.65 6.72 18.52
N ALA A 267 -12.93 8.03 18.40
CA ALA A 267 -14.26 8.55 18.06
C ALA A 267 -14.49 8.81 16.57
N GLU A 268 -13.48 8.68 15.71
CA GLU A 268 -13.64 8.92 14.27
C GLU A 268 -14.19 7.67 13.57
N ILE A 269 -15.51 7.66 13.40
CA ILE A 269 -16.23 6.73 12.53
C ILE A 269 -15.80 7.00 11.08
N PRO A 270 -15.53 5.97 10.25
CA PRO A 270 -15.78 4.53 10.45
C PRO A 270 -14.69 3.75 11.20
N CYS A 271 -13.43 4.19 11.19
CA CYS A 271 -12.31 3.37 11.68
C CYS A 271 -12.19 3.30 13.22
N GLY A 272 -12.94 4.11 13.97
CA GLY A 272 -12.89 4.18 15.44
C GLY A 272 -13.33 2.91 16.17
N ASN A 273 -14.22 2.12 15.57
CA ASN A 273 -14.72 0.87 16.15
C ASN A 273 -14.06 -0.39 15.57
N ALA A 274 -13.20 -0.24 14.56
CA ALA A 274 -12.53 -1.33 13.84
C ALA A 274 -11.30 -1.91 14.59
#